data_AF-A0AAE7R8F9-F1
#
_entry.id   AF-A0AAE7R8F9-F1
#
_cell.length_a   1.000
_cell.length_b   1.000
_cell.length_c   1.000
_cell.angle_alpha   90.00
_cell.angle_beta   90.00
_cell.angle_gamma   90.00
#
_symmetry.space_group_name_H-M   'P 1'
#
loop_
_entity.id
_entity.type
_entity.pdbx_description
1 polymer ?
#
loop_
_entity_poly.entity_id
_entity_poly.type
_entity_poly.pdbx_seq_one_letter_code
_entity_poly.pdbx_strand_id
1 'polypeptide(L)'
;MRIVLISGIVFVHVPHNPETSPFLGVYGFFDWIRVFLGDTLFRIGVPCLSAISGYLLFRRGLKTFDYLATIKSKARTVLLPFILWNGLLFLAVLLMQRFDVGDGYFPDLWNATTREIMSHGAAIEEFPVNVPLYFLRDLFVCILLSPILAFLVHRFPLPTLAVLLVLTAIPDLTLWIVQKKSILFSFSLGIALALHKVDLKTLDPYAGRITLAVMVAATLLATGLYFTGPEFTFELNLLRNLLAVFGAVGLWASSSIMIESRAGRRLSQTGSLSFWIFCAHYPLLVIMWMIWNKSGTDFYPAFYIGAVLLSFVILIVTNAQVRSRLPALYAVLTGSRSGKPKSQIPLTSTASATPNPTSAETAYSQGHR
;
A
#
# COMPACT_ATOMS: atom_id res chain seq x y z
N MET A 1 -8.72 -4.08 -5.15
CA MET A 1 -8.36 -3.07 -4.13
C MET A 1 -6.95 -2.58 -4.23
N ARG A 2 -5.92 -3.42 -4.08
CA ARG A 2 -4.52 -2.94 -4.06
C ARG A 2 -4.15 -2.02 -5.23
N ILE A 3 -4.50 -2.38 -6.46
CA ILE A 3 -4.25 -1.53 -7.64
C ILE A 3 -4.99 -0.19 -7.60
N VAL A 4 -6.21 -0.14 -7.07
CA VAL A 4 -7.00 1.09 -6.94
C VAL A 4 -6.34 2.02 -5.94
N LEU A 5 -5.98 1.48 -4.76
CA LEU A 5 -5.30 2.24 -3.71
C LEU A 5 -3.95 2.78 -4.19
N ILE A 6 -3.16 1.95 -4.89
CA ILE A 6 -1.87 2.36 -5.43
C ILE A 6 -2.03 3.38 -6.56
N SER A 7 -3.03 3.21 -7.43
CA SER A 7 -3.30 4.20 -8.49
C SER A 7 -3.70 5.55 -7.88
N GLY A 8 -4.45 5.53 -6.76
CA GLY A 8 -4.75 6.72 -5.97
C GLY A 8 -3.52 7.43 -5.41
N ILE A 9 -2.53 6.66 -4.91
CA ILE A 9 -1.28 7.20 -4.35
C ILE A 9 -0.50 8.04 -5.39
N VAL A 10 -0.64 7.76 -6.70
CA VAL A 10 -0.02 8.56 -7.77
C VAL A 10 -0.46 10.03 -7.68
N PHE A 11 -1.73 10.30 -7.39
CA PHE A 11 -2.27 11.65 -7.26
C PHE A 11 -1.71 12.41 -6.05
N VAL A 12 -1.31 11.69 -5.00
CA VAL A 12 -0.73 12.26 -3.76
C VAL A 12 0.69 12.78 -4.02
N HIS A 13 1.40 12.20 -4.99
CA HIS A 13 2.81 12.46 -5.25
C HIS A 13 3.05 13.30 -6.52
N VAL A 14 2.01 13.89 -7.11
CA VAL A 14 2.20 14.84 -8.22
C VAL A 14 2.91 16.08 -7.68
N PRO A 15 4.12 16.40 -8.16
CA PRO A 15 4.90 17.50 -7.64
C PRO A 15 4.25 18.86 -7.97
N HIS A 16 4.55 19.84 -7.14
CA HIS A 16 4.15 21.23 -7.30
C HIS A 16 5.17 22.14 -6.62
N ASN A 17 5.32 23.34 -7.15
CA ASN A 17 6.06 24.43 -6.50
C ASN A 17 5.16 25.17 -5.49
N PRO A 18 5.73 25.94 -4.56
CA PRO A 18 4.97 26.82 -3.66
C PRO A 18 3.96 27.71 -4.39
N GLU A 19 4.32 28.26 -5.55
CA GLU A 19 3.46 29.11 -6.39
C GLU A 19 2.29 28.36 -7.05
N THR A 20 2.43 27.04 -7.22
CA THR A 20 1.40 26.15 -7.77
C THR A 20 0.72 25.31 -6.68
N SER A 21 0.91 25.69 -5.43
CA SER A 21 0.29 25.04 -4.28
C SER A 21 -1.23 25.06 -4.42
N PRO A 22 -1.92 23.93 -4.21
CA PRO A 22 -3.38 23.89 -4.30
C PRO A 22 -4.06 24.71 -3.20
N PHE A 23 -3.33 25.14 -2.16
CA PHE A 23 -3.88 25.98 -1.09
C PHE A 23 -3.92 27.47 -1.45
N LEU A 24 -3.24 27.89 -2.52
CA LEU A 24 -3.34 29.26 -3.02
C LEU A 24 -4.64 29.52 -3.78
N GLY A 25 -5.33 28.46 -4.24
CA GLY A 25 -6.60 28.56 -4.94
C GLY A 25 -6.54 29.24 -6.31
N VAL A 26 -5.36 29.30 -6.93
CA VAL A 26 -5.12 29.93 -8.24
C VAL A 26 -6.06 29.37 -9.32
N TYR A 27 -6.34 28.07 -9.25
CA TYR A 27 -7.22 27.36 -10.19
C TYR A 27 -8.59 26.98 -9.59
N GLY A 28 -8.95 27.58 -8.46
CA GLY A 28 -10.27 27.42 -7.82
C GLY A 28 -10.66 25.96 -7.58
N PHE A 29 -11.76 25.53 -8.21
CA PHE A 29 -12.29 24.17 -8.04
C PHE A 29 -11.30 23.06 -8.41
N PHE A 30 -10.40 23.31 -9.37
CA PHE A 30 -9.37 22.34 -9.71
C PHE A 30 -8.39 22.10 -8.55
N ASP A 31 -8.01 23.16 -7.85
CA ASP A 31 -7.13 23.06 -6.68
C ASP A 31 -7.84 22.39 -5.51
N TRP A 32 -9.14 22.68 -5.32
CA TRP A 32 -9.95 21.93 -4.37
C TRP A 32 -9.98 20.42 -4.69
N ILE A 33 -10.12 20.03 -5.96
CA ILE A 33 -10.02 18.61 -6.37
C ILE A 33 -8.65 18.03 -6.02
N ARG A 34 -7.56 18.79 -6.21
CA ARG A 34 -6.21 18.34 -5.84
C ARG A 34 -6.09 18.08 -4.34
N VAL A 35 -6.61 18.97 -3.49
CA VAL A 35 -6.67 18.76 -2.03
C VAL A 35 -7.55 17.55 -1.69
N PHE A 36 -8.71 17.42 -2.35
CA PHE A 36 -9.60 16.29 -2.13
C PHE A 36 -8.92 14.96 -2.46
N LEU A 37 -8.33 14.82 -3.65
CA LEU A 37 -7.68 13.58 -4.08
C LEU A 37 -6.39 13.32 -3.30
N GLY A 38 -5.48 14.30 -3.26
CA GLY A 38 -4.12 14.16 -2.75
C GLY A 38 -4.01 14.24 -1.23
N ASP A 39 -4.85 15.06 -0.58
CA ASP A 39 -4.74 15.33 0.85
C ASP A 39 -5.79 14.69 1.75
N THR A 40 -6.87 14.18 1.16
CA THR A 40 -7.90 13.46 1.92
C THR A 40 -8.12 12.04 1.41
N LEU A 41 -8.69 11.87 0.22
CA LEU A 41 -9.19 10.57 -0.26
C LEU A 41 -8.08 9.53 -0.40
N PHE A 42 -7.01 9.82 -1.13
CA PHE A 42 -5.97 8.82 -1.40
C PHE A 42 -4.93 8.68 -0.28
N ARG A 43 -4.89 9.60 0.69
CA ARG A 43 -4.10 9.40 1.92
C ARG A 43 -4.60 8.24 2.76
N ILE A 44 -5.88 7.89 2.65
CA ILE A 44 -6.49 6.71 3.28
C ILE A 44 -5.88 5.39 2.75
N GLY A 45 -5.29 5.41 1.54
CA GLY A 45 -4.77 4.22 0.87
C GLY A 45 -3.67 3.51 1.66
N VAL A 46 -2.73 4.26 2.26
CA VAL A 46 -1.61 3.70 3.01
C VAL A 46 -2.08 2.95 4.28
N PRO A 47 -2.88 3.56 5.18
CA PRO A 47 -3.49 2.85 6.31
C PRO A 47 -4.29 1.60 5.90
N CYS A 48 -5.07 1.68 4.81
CA CYS A 48 -5.82 0.53 4.31
C CYS A 48 -4.90 -0.64 3.87
N LEU A 49 -3.83 -0.35 3.13
CA LEU A 49 -2.85 -1.38 2.73
C LEU A 49 -2.14 -2.00 3.94
N SER A 50 -1.88 -1.20 4.99
CA SER A 50 -1.29 -1.67 6.25
C SER A 50 -2.24 -2.62 6.98
N ALA A 51 -3.51 -2.26 7.12
CA ALA A 51 -4.53 -3.11 7.75
C ALA A 51 -4.71 -4.45 7.02
N ILE A 52 -4.80 -4.42 5.68
CA ILE A 52 -4.86 -5.64 4.88
C ILE A 52 -3.62 -6.51 5.11
N SER A 53 -2.44 -5.89 5.21
CA SER A 53 -1.18 -6.62 5.40
C SER A 53 -1.09 -7.29 6.77
N GLY A 54 -1.48 -6.61 7.84
CA GLY A 54 -1.54 -7.17 9.19
C GLY A 54 -2.56 -8.31 9.30
N TYR A 55 -3.75 -8.13 8.70
CA TYR A 55 -4.78 -9.15 8.64
C TYR A 55 -4.32 -10.42 7.93
N LEU A 56 -3.72 -10.28 6.75
CA LEU A 56 -3.23 -11.42 5.97
C LEU A 56 -2.08 -12.16 6.66
N LEU A 57 -1.29 -11.48 7.48
CA LEU A 57 -0.17 -12.08 8.21
C LEU A 57 -0.64 -13.12 9.23
N PHE A 58 -1.70 -12.81 9.98
CA PHE A 58 -2.24 -13.66 11.04
C PHE A 58 -3.57 -14.35 10.69
N ARG A 59 -3.97 -14.34 9.41
CA ARG A 59 -5.21 -14.98 8.95
C ARG A 59 -5.31 -16.47 9.32
N ARG A 60 -4.18 -17.17 9.41
CA ARG A 60 -4.10 -18.59 9.83
C ARG A 60 -4.00 -18.79 11.35
N GLY A 61 -4.01 -17.70 12.12
CA GLY A 61 -3.88 -17.69 13.58
C GLY A 61 -2.43 -17.71 14.07
N LEU A 62 -2.26 -17.46 15.38
CA LEU A 62 -0.96 -17.41 16.07
C LEU A 62 -0.20 -18.74 16.04
N LYS A 63 -0.91 -19.88 16.14
CA LYS A 63 -0.28 -21.21 16.24
C LYS A 63 0.48 -21.62 14.97
N THR A 64 0.07 -21.12 13.82
CA THR A 64 0.70 -21.40 12.52
C THR A 64 1.71 -20.32 12.12
N PHE A 65 1.92 -19.31 12.97
CA PHE A 65 2.81 -18.20 12.68
C PHE A 65 4.27 -18.59 12.93
N ASP A 66 5.01 -18.82 11.85
CA ASP A 66 6.46 -18.95 11.87
C ASP A 66 7.12 -17.59 11.59
N TYR A 67 7.72 -17.01 12.63
CA TYR A 67 8.35 -15.70 12.57
C TYR A 67 9.57 -15.67 11.63
N LEU A 68 10.45 -16.67 11.72
CA LEU A 68 11.69 -16.73 10.93
C LEU A 68 11.38 -16.91 9.45
N ALA A 69 10.48 -17.82 9.11
CA ALA A 69 10.04 -18.02 7.73
C ALA A 69 9.35 -16.78 7.18
N THR A 70 8.56 -16.09 8.02
CA THR A 70 7.90 -14.82 7.66
C THR A 70 8.93 -13.75 7.34
N ILE A 71 9.90 -13.49 8.22
CA ILE A 71 10.95 -12.48 7.96
C ILE A 71 11.71 -12.80 6.69
N LYS A 72 12.17 -14.05 6.51
CA LYS A 72 12.93 -14.44 5.31
C LYS A 72 12.14 -14.21 4.03
N SER A 73 10.85 -14.52 4.05
CA SER A 73 9.94 -14.29 2.91
C SER A 73 9.72 -12.80 2.66
N LYS A 74 9.47 -12.01 3.70
CA LYS A 74 9.19 -10.57 3.59
C LYS A 74 10.45 -9.76 3.28
N ALA A 75 11.62 -10.20 3.73
CA ALA A 75 12.89 -9.62 3.33
C ALA A 75 13.09 -9.73 1.81
N ARG A 76 12.76 -10.88 1.20
CA ARG A 76 12.86 -11.07 -0.26
C ARG A 76 11.76 -10.35 -1.05
N THR A 77 10.56 -10.21 -0.49
CA THR A 77 9.38 -9.72 -1.23
C THR A 77 8.99 -8.27 -0.96
N VAL A 78 9.61 -7.64 0.07
CA VAL A 78 9.37 -6.26 0.49
C VAL A 78 10.70 -5.51 0.64
N LEU A 79 11.61 -5.97 1.51
CA LEU A 79 12.85 -5.25 1.81
C LEU A 79 13.80 -5.20 0.61
N LEU A 80 14.01 -6.32 -0.08
CA LEU A 80 14.89 -6.37 -1.26
C LEU A 80 14.37 -5.45 -2.38
N PRO A 81 13.09 -5.48 -2.79
CA PRO A 81 12.55 -4.48 -3.70
C PRO A 81 12.73 -3.04 -3.21
N PHE A 82 12.52 -2.76 -1.92
CA PHE A 82 12.78 -1.43 -1.35
C PHE A 82 14.22 -0.98 -1.60
N ILE A 83 15.20 -1.82 -1.25
CA ILE A 83 16.64 -1.51 -1.43
C ILE A 83 16.97 -1.31 -2.90
N LEU A 84 16.46 -2.16 -3.79
CA LEU A 84 16.78 -2.08 -5.22
C LEU A 84 16.17 -0.83 -5.87
N TRP A 85 14.90 -0.54 -5.62
CA TRP A 85 14.24 0.62 -6.21
C TRP A 85 14.75 1.93 -5.63
N ASN A 86 14.96 1.99 -4.31
CA ASN A 86 15.52 3.20 -3.69
C ASN A 86 16.98 3.38 -4.10
N GLY A 87 17.79 2.33 -4.05
CA GLY A 87 19.20 2.37 -4.41
C GLY A 87 19.42 2.74 -5.87
N LEU A 88 18.58 2.24 -6.80
CA LEU A 88 18.66 2.64 -8.20
C LEU A 88 18.39 4.15 -8.37
N LEU A 89 17.37 4.69 -7.71
CA LEU A 89 17.09 6.13 -7.75
C LEU A 89 18.21 6.93 -7.07
N PHE A 90 18.69 6.48 -5.92
CA PHE A 90 19.78 7.10 -5.17
C PHE A 90 21.03 7.26 -6.05
N LEU A 91 21.45 6.19 -6.73
CA LEU A 91 22.58 6.22 -7.66
C LEU A 91 22.30 7.12 -8.88
N ALA A 92 21.07 7.10 -9.40
CA ALA A 92 20.69 7.98 -10.50
C ALA A 92 20.76 9.46 -10.10
N VAL A 93 20.29 9.82 -8.90
CA VAL A 93 20.36 11.20 -8.37
C VAL A 93 21.81 11.64 -8.18
N LEU A 94 22.67 10.80 -7.57
CA LEU A 94 24.10 11.09 -7.45
C LEU A 94 24.76 11.38 -8.81
N LEU A 95 24.41 10.59 -9.82
CA LEU A 95 24.92 10.77 -11.18
C LEU A 95 24.39 12.06 -11.81
N MET A 96 23.10 12.36 -11.64
CA MET A 96 22.48 13.57 -12.17
C MET A 96 23.07 14.84 -11.55
N GLN A 97 23.24 14.87 -10.22
CA GLN A 97 23.83 16.01 -9.50
C GLN A 97 25.29 16.25 -9.87
N ARG A 98 26.03 15.19 -10.26
CA ARG A 98 27.39 15.35 -10.78
C ARG A 98 27.46 16.16 -12.08
N PHE A 99 26.36 16.25 -12.82
CA PHE A 99 26.24 17.04 -14.05
C PHE A 99 25.36 18.29 -13.84
N ASP A 100 25.16 18.74 -12.59
CA ASP A 100 24.32 19.90 -12.24
C ASP A 100 22.87 19.76 -12.76
N VAL A 101 22.37 18.52 -12.76
CA VAL A 101 20.99 18.18 -13.15
C VAL A 101 20.25 17.66 -11.93
N GLY A 102 19.05 18.21 -11.67
CA GLY A 102 18.17 17.73 -10.60
C GLY A 102 18.29 18.48 -9.28
N ASP A 103 19.08 19.56 -9.25
CA ASP A 103 19.16 20.44 -8.09
C ASP A 103 17.80 21.06 -7.78
N GLY A 104 17.40 21.01 -6.51
CA GLY A 104 16.08 21.44 -6.04
C GLY A 104 14.94 20.45 -6.27
N TYR A 105 15.16 19.34 -7.00
CA TYR A 105 14.15 18.28 -7.20
C TYR A 105 14.34 17.07 -6.29
N PHE A 106 15.59 16.80 -5.91
CA PHE A 106 15.98 15.73 -4.99
C PHE A 106 16.87 16.29 -3.87
N PRO A 107 17.00 15.59 -2.73
CA PRO A 107 17.96 15.96 -1.70
C PRO A 107 19.39 16.02 -2.26
N ASP A 108 20.19 16.97 -1.80
CA ASP A 108 21.61 17.08 -2.18
C ASP A 108 22.40 15.95 -1.53
N LEU A 109 22.76 14.94 -2.32
CA LEU A 109 23.42 13.74 -1.81
C LEU A 109 24.96 13.89 -1.73
N TRP A 110 25.54 14.89 -2.40
CA TRP A 110 26.98 15.13 -2.39
C TRP A 110 27.41 15.94 -1.16
N ASN A 111 26.54 16.84 -0.68
CA ASN A 111 26.79 17.62 0.54
C ASN A 111 26.09 17.06 1.79
N ALA A 112 25.34 15.97 1.66
CA ALA A 112 24.69 15.29 2.77
C ALA A 112 25.70 14.69 3.77
N THR A 113 25.41 14.85 5.05
CA THR A 113 26.09 14.17 6.15
C THR A 113 25.88 12.65 6.07
N THR A 114 26.74 11.87 6.73
CA THR A 114 26.59 10.41 6.83
C THR A 114 25.20 10.00 7.37
N ARG A 115 24.65 10.78 8.30
CA ARG A 115 23.31 10.56 8.86
C ARG A 115 22.22 10.75 7.82
N GLU A 116 22.28 11.82 7.03
CA GLU A 116 21.34 12.10 5.94
C GLU A 116 21.43 11.06 4.82
N ILE A 117 22.65 10.64 4.45
CA ILE A 117 22.86 9.55 3.48
C ILE A 117 22.19 8.25 3.96
N MET A 118 22.38 7.88 5.22
CA MET A 118 21.74 6.69 5.80
C MET A 118 20.21 6.84 5.86
N SER A 119 19.71 8.04 6.16
CA SER A 119 18.28 8.35 6.12
C SER A 119 17.71 8.26 4.70
N HIS A 120 18.29 8.90 3.70
CA HIS A 120 17.79 8.83 2.33
C HIS A 120 17.97 7.45 1.68
N GLY A 121 18.97 6.68 2.10
CA GLY A 121 19.23 5.33 1.59
C GLY A 121 18.34 4.25 2.22
N ALA A 122 18.22 4.24 3.55
CA ALA A 122 17.52 3.20 4.31
C ALA A 122 16.24 3.67 5.02
N ALA A 123 15.87 4.94 4.84
CA ALA A 123 14.74 5.61 5.47
C ALA A 123 14.81 5.62 7.01
N ILE A 124 16.00 5.72 7.63
CA ILE A 124 16.18 5.56 9.09
C ILE A 124 15.49 6.66 9.89
N GLU A 125 15.81 7.92 9.64
CA GLU A 125 15.20 9.06 10.34
C GLU A 125 14.27 9.84 9.40
N GLU A 126 14.67 9.99 8.14
CA GLU A 126 13.89 10.72 7.13
C GLU A 126 13.33 9.82 6.02
N PHE A 127 12.62 10.44 5.08
CA PHE A 127 12.12 9.74 3.90
C PHE A 127 13.26 9.26 2.99
N PRO A 128 13.09 8.08 2.36
CA PRO A 128 14.01 7.64 1.33
C PRO A 128 13.93 8.56 0.10
N VAL A 129 14.98 8.57 -0.74
CA VAL A 129 14.99 9.36 -2.00
C VAL A 129 13.74 9.09 -2.83
N ASN A 130 13.33 7.82 -2.93
CA ASN A 130 12.04 7.45 -3.50
C ASN A 130 10.98 7.49 -2.39
N VAL A 131 10.46 8.69 -2.11
CA VAL A 131 9.59 8.98 -0.95
C VAL A 131 8.54 7.90 -0.68
N PRO A 132 7.67 7.49 -1.63
CA PRO A 132 6.63 6.48 -1.37
C PRO A 132 7.14 5.16 -0.78
N LEU A 133 8.40 4.80 -1.00
CA LEU A 133 8.99 3.56 -0.51
C LEU A 133 9.11 3.50 1.02
N TYR A 134 8.92 4.62 1.74
CA TYR A 134 8.80 4.62 3.21
C TYR A 134 7.76 3.59 3.68
N PHE A 135 6.68 3.39 2.92
CA PHE A 135 5.64 2.43 3.25
C PHE A 135 6.18 0.99 3.29
N LEU A 136 7.09 0.59 2.38
CA LEU A 136 7.66 -0.75 2.41
C LEU A 136 8.59 -0.95 3.60
N ARG A 137 9.37 0.08 3.94
CA ARG A 137 10.23 0.10 5.13
C ARG A 137 9.39 -0.03 6.39
N ASP A 138 8.38 0.81 6.57
CA ASP A 138 7.51 0.79 7.76
C ASP A 138 6.72 -0.51 7.86
N LEU A 139 6.25 -1.04 6.72
CA LEU A 139 5.58 -2.33 6.68
C LEU A 139 6.53 -3.46 7.13
N PHE A 140 7.78 -3.44 6.70
CA PHE A 140 8.77 -4.42 7.13
C PHE A 140 9.08 -4.28 8.61
N VAL A 141 9.21 -3.06 9.15
CA VAL A 141 9.36 -2.81 10.59
C VAL A 141 8.15 -3.34 11.38
N CYS A 142 6.93 -3.12 10.90
CA CYS A 142 5.74 -3.68 11.53
C CYS A 142 5.73 -5.22 11.53
N ILE A 143 6.29 -5.85 10.50
CA ILE A 143 6.48 -7.31 10.44
C ILE A 143 7.53 -7.78 11.46
N LEU A 144 8.61 -7.03 11.67
CA LEU A 144 9.57 -7.34 12.74
C LEU A 144 8.92 -7.23 14.12
N LEU A 145 8.10 -6.20 14.33
CA LEU A 145 7.36 -6.00 15.58
C LEU A 145 6.16 -6.93 15.74
N SER A 146 5.83 -7.73 14.72
CA SER A 146 4.57 -8.48 14.68
C SER A 146 4.38 -9.45 15.85
N PRO A 147 5.41 -10.12 16.44
CA PRO A 147 5.21 -10.96 17.61
C PRO A 147 4.71 -10.17 18.82
N ILE A 148 5.28 -8.99 19.05
CA ILE A 148 4.90 -8.10 20.16
C ILE A 148 3.50 -7.55 19.92
N LEU A 149 3.26 -7.01 18.72
CA LEU A 149 1.94 -6.47 18.35
C LEU A 149 0.85 -7.55 18.44
N ALA A 150 1.13 -8.76 17.96
CA ALA A 150 0.18 -9.86 18.03
C ALA A 150 -0.07 -10.32 19.47
N PHE A 151 0.95 -10.37 20.33
CA PHE A 151 0.78 -10.65 21.75
C PHE A 151 -0.12 -9.59 22.44
N LEU A 152 0.20 -8.31 22.25
CA LEU A 152 -0.54 -7.20 22.86
C LEU A 152 -2.00 -7.17 22.40
N VAL A 153 -2.23 -7.32 21.10
CA VAL A 153 -3.58 -7.28 20.51
C VAL A 153 -4.39 -8.55 20.82
N HIS A 154 -3.73 -9.70 20.99
CA HIS A 154 -4.40 -10.92 21.42
C HIS A 154 -4.88 -10.81 22.88
N ARG A 155 -4.05 -10.26 23.77
CA ARG A 155 -4.34 -10.20 25.21
C ARG A 155 -5.16 -8.96 25.62
N PHE A 156 -4.85 -7.80 25.04
CA PHE A 156 -5.41 -6.49 25.38
C PHE A 156 -5.79 -5.70 24.11
N PRO A 157 -6.74 -6.19 23.28
CA PRO A 157 -7.06 -5.57 21.99
C PRO A 157 -7.47 -4.11 22.11
N LEU A 158 -8.44 -3.79 22.98
CA LEU A 158 -8.98 -2.43 23.11
C LEU A 158 -7.94 -1.44 23.65
N PRO A 159 -7.23 -1.70 24.77
CA PRO A 159 -6.21 -0.78 25.26
C PRO A 159 -5.07 -0.57 24.24
N THR A 160 -4.60 -1.64 23.60
CA THR A 160 -3.52 -1.55 22.60
C THR A 160 -3.94 -0.68 21.42
N LEU A 161 -5.14 -0.92 20.87
CA LEU A 161 -5.64 -0.13 19.74
C LEU A 161 -5.95 1.32 20.15
N ALA A 162 -6.48 1.56 21.35
CA ALA A 162 -6.75 2.91 21.85
C ALA A 162 -5.46 3.73 21.99
N VAL A 163 -4.41 3.15 22.59
CA VAL A 163 -3.09 3.81 22.70
C VAL A 163 -2.52 4.12 21.32
N LEU A 164 -2.50 3.13 20.41
CA LEU A 164 -2.00 3.34 19.05
C LEU A 164 -2.82 4.36 18.26
N LEU A 165 -4.13 4.44 18.51
CA LEU A 165 -5.02 5.43 17.90
C LEU A 165 -4.67 6.84 18.40
N VAL A 166 -4.52 7.02 19.72
CA VAL A 166 -4.13 8.31 20.31
C VAL A 166 -2.76 8.77 19.76
N LEU A 167 -1.78 7.87 19.72
CA LEU A 167 -0.46 8.17 19.15
C LEU A 167 -0.57 8.59 17.67
N THR A 168 -1.44 7.94 16.90
CA THR A 168 -1.66 8.26 15.48
C THR A 168 -2.41 9.57 15.30
N ALA A 169 -3.39 9.84 16.16
CA ALA A 169 -4.29 10.98 16.05
C ALA A 169 -3.56 12.30 16.35
N ILE A 170 -2.78 12.34 17.43
CA ILE A 170 -2.02 13.53 17.85
C ILE A 170 -0.95 13.85 16.79
N PRO A 171 -1.02 15.01 16.09
CA PRO A 171 -0.10 15.35 15.01
C PRO A 171 1.38 15.40 15.45
N ASP A 172 1.68 16.09 16.54
CA ASP A 172 3.05 16.49 16.94
C ASP A 172 3.89 15.37 17.56
N LEU A 173 3.28 14.22 17.85
CA LEU A 173 4.02 13.06 18.34
C LEU A 173 4.84 12.43 17.22
N THR A 174 6.15 12.29 17.38
CA THR A 174 7.00 11.55 16.44
C THR A 174 7.27 10.14 16.98
N LEU A 175 7.21 9.15 16.09
CA LEU A 175 7.61 7.77 16.41
C LEU A 175 8.82 7.41 15.56
N TRP A 176 10.01 7.37 16.16
CA TRP A 176 11.26 7.03 15.47
C TRP A 176 11.26 5.64 14.81
N ILE A 177 10.38 4.75 15.28
CA ILE A 177 10.28 3.38 14.79
C ILE A 177 9.64 3.32 13.39
N VAL A 178 8.66 4.19 13.08
CA VAL A 178 7.93 4.19 11.79
C VAL A 178 7.77 5.62 11.26
N GLN A 179 7.96 5.81 9.95
CA GLN A 179 7.79 7.12 9.32
C GLN A 179 6.33 7.61 9.36
N LYS A 180 5.35 6.70 9.26
CA LYS A 180 3.93 7.03 9.43
C LYS A 180 3.26 6.21 10.53
N LYS A 181 2.85 6.88 11.60
CA LYS A 181 2.13 6.32 12.76
C LYS A 181 0.87 5.53 12.38
N SER A 182 0.16 6.01 11.36
CA SER A 182 -1.05 5.36 10.84
C SER A 182 -0.82 3.96 10.26
N ILE A 183 0.41 3.65 9.81
CA ILE A 183 0.80 2.31 9.40
C ILE A 183 0.81 1.37 10.60
N LEU A 184 1.43 1.77 11.71
CA LEU A 184 1.54 0.96 12.91
C LEU A 184 0.17 0.67 13.53
N PHE A 185 -0.69 1.68 13.67
CA PHE A 185 -2.06 1.49 14.13
C PHE A 185 -2.82 0.54 13.21
N SER A 186 -2.84 0.83 11.90
CA SER A 186 -3.70 0.10 10.97
C SER A 186 -3.23 -1.34 10.79
N PHE A 187 -1.91 -1.58 10.76
CA PHE A 187 -1.36 -2.93 10.75
C PHE A 187 -1.79 -3.72 11.99
N SER A 188 -1.71 -3.11 13.19
CA SER A 188 -2.14 -3.72 14.45
C SER A 188 -3.65 -3.99 14.48
N LEU A 189 -4.46 -3.08 13.94
CA LEU A 189 -5.89 -3.30 13.74
C LEU A 189 -6.14 -4.51 12.83
N GLY A 190 -5.39 -4.62 11.74
CA GLY A 190 -5.43 -5.79 10.86
C GLY A 190 -5.13 -7.10 11.60
N ILE A 191 -4.10 -7.13 12.44
CA ILE A 191 -3.78 -8.28 13.29
C ILE A 191 -4.96 -8.60 14.22
N ALA A 192 -5.55 -7.58 14.85
CA ALA A 192 -6.69 -7.75 15.77
C ALA A 192 -7.86 -8.44 15.08
N LEU A 193 -8.25 -7.93 13.91
CA LEU A 193 -9.35 -8.45 13.12
C LEU A 193 -9.10 -9.92 12.73
N ALA A 194 -7.85 -10.28 12.42
CA ALA A 194 -7.49 -11.66 12.07
C ALA A 194 -7.52 -12.60 13.28
N LEU A 195 -6.94 -12.21 14.41
CA LEU A 195 -6.83 -13.06 15.60
C LEU A 195 -8.17 -13.27 16.30
N HIS A 196 -8.99 -12.22 16.36
CA HIS A 196 -10.35 -12.29 16.92
C HIS A 196 -11.39 -12.78 15.90
N LYS A 197 -10.95 -13.20 14.69
CA LYS A 197 -11.78 -13.76 13.62
C LYS A 197 -13.02 -12.91 13.30
N VAL A 198 -12.85 -11.59 13.29
CA VAL A 198 -13.94 -10.66 12.98
C VAL A 198 -14.38 -10.92 11.54
N ASP A 199 -15.66 -11.24 11.36
CA ASP A 199 -16.21 -11.43 10.02
C ASP A 199 -16.38 -10.07 9.34
N LEU A 200 -15.47 -9.78 8.41
CA LEU A 200 -15.45 -8.53 7.67
C LEU A 200 -16.65 -8.37 6.73
N LYS A 201 -17.33 -9.48 6.38
CA LYS A 201 -18.55 -9.44 5.55
C LYS A 201 -19.74 -8.82 6.25
N THR A 202 -19.68 -8.67 7.56
CA THR A 202 -20.71 -7.96 8.34
C THR A 202 -20.85 -6.49 7.91
N LEU A 203 -19.81 -5.91 7.31
CA LEU A 203 -19.83 -4.55 6.79
C LEU A 203 -20.41 -4.45 5.36
N ASP A 204 -20.49 -5.55 4.61
CA ASP A 204 -20.92 -5.56 3.21
C ASP A 204 -22.33 -4.95 3.00
N PRO A 205 -23.35 -5.26 3.82
CA PRO A 205 -24.67 -4.64 3.69
C PRO A 205 -24.66 -3.11 3.88
N TYR A 206 -23.68 -2.60 4.64
CA TYR A 206 -23.52 -1.19 4.94
C TYR A 206 -22.48 -0.50 4.07
N ALA A 207 -21.82 -1.23 3.16
CA ALA A 207 -20.68 -0.73 2.38
C ALA A 207 -20.99 0.58 1.64
N GLY A 208 -22.18 0.71 1.06
CA GLY A 208 -22.60 1.94 0.39
C GLY A 208 -22.71 3.14 1.33
N ARG A 209 -23.33 2.95 2.51
CA ARG A 209 -23.48 4.01 3.53
C ARG A 209 -22.14 4.40 4.14
N ILE A 210 -21.28 3.43 4.43
CA ILE A 210 -19.93 3.67 4.96
C ILE A 210 -19.08 4.42 3.92
N THR A 211 -19.13 3.99 2.65
CA THR A 211 -18.41 4.66 1.56
C THR A 211 -18.89 6.09 1.41
N LEU A 212 -20.21 6.32 1.41
CA LEU A 212 -20.78 7.66 1.35
C LEU A 212 -20.34 8.52 2.55
N ALA A 213 -20.38 7.98 3.76
CA ALA A 213 -19.94 8.70 4.96
C ALA A 213 -18.45 9.10 4.88
N VAL A 214 -17.59 8.20 4.40
CA VAL A 214 -16.16 8.50 4.17
C VAL A 214 -15.98 9.56 3.08
N MET A 215 -16.74 9.49 1.99
CA MET A 215 -16.68 10.48 0.91
C MET A 215 -17.14 11.87 1.39
N VAL A 216 -18.22 11.93 2.17
CA VAL A 216 -18.70 13.19 2.78
C VAL A 216 -17.66 13.73 3.76
N ALA A 217 -17.13 12.90 4.65
CA ALA A 217 -16.09 13.31 5.60
C ALA A 217 -14.81 13.80 4.88
N ALA A 218 -14.39 13.12 3.82
CA ALA A 218 -13.27 13.54 2.98
C ALA A 218 -13.55 14.87 2.28
N THR A 219 -14.77 15.08 1.78
CA THR A 219 -15.19 16.33 1.13
C THR A 219 -15.20 17.50 2.10
N LEU A 220 -15.76 17.31 3.31
CA LEU A 220 -15.78 18.32 4.35
C LEU A 220 -14.36 18.65 4.83
N LEU A 221 -13.53 17.63 5.06
CA LEU A 221 -12.14 17.85 5.45
C LEU A 221 -11.36 18.57 4.34
N ALA A 222 -11.51 18.15 3.08
CA ALA A 222 -10.83 18.78 1.94
C ALA A 222 -11.21 20.26 1.82
N THR A 223 -12.47 20.59 2.08
CA THR A 223 -12.96 21.96 2.11
C THR A 223 -12.29 22.75 3.25
N GLY A 224 -12.23 22.19 4.45
CA GLY A 224 -11.49 22.80 5.57
C GLY A 224 -10.01 23.05 5.22
N LEU A 225 -9.31 22.00 4.74
CA LEU A 225 -7.90 22.09 4.35
C LEU A 225 -7.66 23.11 3.21
N TYR A 226 -8.56 23.16 2.22
CA TYR A 226 -8.44 24.09 1.09
C TYR A 226 -8.51 25.55 1.55
N PHE A 227 -9.37 25.88 2.52
CA PHE A 227 -9.52 27.25 3.01
C PHE A 227 -8.51 27.67 4.09
N THR A 228 -7.92 26.71 4.81
CA THR A 228 -6.96 27.02 5.89
C THR A 228 -5.50 26.77 5.52
N GLY A 229 -5.24 26.02 4.45
CA GLY A 229 -3.88 25.63 4.07
C GLY A 229 -3.00 26.83 3.68
N PRO A 230 -1.67 26.64 3.63
CA PRO A 230 -0.94 25.38 3.79
C PRO A 230 -0.70 24.97 5.25
N GLU A 231 -0.81 25.90 6.21
CA GLU A 231 -0.60 25.65 7.64
C GLU A 231 -1.90 25.30 8.34
N PHE A 232 -2.02 24.05 8.81
CA PHE A 232 -3.26 23.56 9.40
C PHE A 232 -3.25 23.67 10.92
N THR A 233 -4.38 24.11 11.47
CA THR A 233 -4.67 24.03 12.91
C THR A 233 -4.53 22.59 13.43
N PHE A 234 -4.27 22.44 14.72
CA PHE A 234 -4.17 21.14 15.38
C PHE A 234 -5.40 20.26 15.10
N GLU A 235 -6.60 20.82 15.15
CA GLU A 235 -7.87 20.14 14.95
C GLU A 235 -8.00 19.56 13.54
N LEU A 236 -7.61 20.32 12.52
CA LEU A 236 -7.63 19.86 11.13
C LEU A 236 -6.60 18.75 10.87
N ASN A 237 -5.40 18.86 11.44
CA ASN A 237 -4.41 17.80 11.36
C ASN A 237 -4.86 16.53 12.10
N LEU A 238 -5.50 16.68 13.25
CA LEU A 238 -6.13 15.60 14.01
C LEU A 238 -7.20 14.90 13.17
N LEU A 239 -8.14 15.66 12.59
CA LEU A 239 -9.19 15.12 11.72
C LEU A 239 -8.62 14.43 10.48
N ARG A 240 -7.55 14.96 9.89
CA ARG A 240 -6.84 14.35 8.77
C ARG A 240 -6.23 13.01 9.13
N ASN A 241 -5.60 12.90 10.30
CA ASN A 241 -5.04 11.64 10.80
C ASN A 241 -6.15 10.61 11.10
N LEU A 242 -7.24 11.05 11.75
CA LEU A 242 -8.38 10.20 12.06
C LEU A 242 -9.09 9.72 10.79
N LEU A 243 -9.32 10.60 9.81
CA LEU A 243 -9.91 10.22 8.53
C LEU A 243 -9.03 9.23 7.78
N ALA A 244 -7.71 9.40 7.78
CA ALA A 244 -6.80 8.44 7.14
C ALA A 244 -6.97 7.02 7.72
N VAL A 245 -7.19 6.92 9.03
CA VAL A 245 -7.37 5.65 9.75
C VAL A 245 -8.78 5.09 9.59
N PHE A 246 -9.82 5.84 9.93
CA PHE A 246 -11.20 5.35 9.86
C PHE A 246 -11.70 5.22 8.42
N GLY A 247 -11.25 6.10 7.53
CA GLY A 247 -11.49 5.99 6.11
C GLY A 247 -10.97 4.67 5.54
N ALA A 248 -9.94 4.07 6.14
CA ALA A 248 -9.39 2.80 5.67
C ALA A 248 -10.42 1.67 5.77
N VAL A 249 -11.27 1.71 6.79
CA VAL A 249 -12.40 0.80 6.95
C VAL A 249 -13.42 1.04 5.83
N GLY A 250 -13.70 2.29 5.47
CA GLY A 250 -14.62 2.59 4.37
C GLY A 250 -14.07 2.22 2.99
N LEU A 251 -12.78 2.43 2.71
CA LEU A 251 -12.14 1.96 1.48
C LEU A 251 -12.02 0.43 1.42
N TRP A 252 -11.92 -0.23 2.57
CA TRP A 252 -12.04 -1.68 2.62
C TRP A 252 -13.49 -2.10 2.34
N ALA A 253 -14.47 -1.51 3.00
CA ALA A 253 -15.88 -1.85 2.80
C ALA A 253 -16.32 -1.61 1.35
N SER A 254 -15.87 -0.53 0.70
CA SER A 254 -16.15 -0.26 -0.73
C SER A 254 -15.61 -1.35 -1.66
N SER A 255 -14.72 -2.21 -1.18
CA SER A 255 -14.17 -3.31 -1.96
C SER A 255 -15.19 -4.34 -2.40
N SER A 256 -16.21 -4.61 -1.58
CA SER A 256 -17.27 -5.55 -1.94
C SER A 256 -18.03 -5.04 -3.17
N ILE A 257 -18.42 -3.76 -3.16
CA ILE A 257 -19.07 -3.07 -4.29
C ILE A 257 -18.20 -3.13 -5.55
N MET A 258 -16.92 -2.83 -5.43
CA MET A 258 -16.02 -2.77 -6.57
C MET A 258 -15.75 -4.16 -7.20
N ILE A 259 -15.70 -5.23 -6.39
CA ILE A 259 -15.43 -6.60 -6.86
C ILE A 259 -16.60 -7.17 -7.69
N GLU A 260 -17.82 -6.68 -7.47
CA GLU A 260 -18.98 -7.08 -8.28
C GLU A 260 -18.86 -6.60 -9.74
N SER A 261 -18.13 -5.50 -9.99
CA SER A 261 -17.89 -4.99 -11.34
C SER A 261 -16.92 -5.86 -12.16
N ARG A 262 -17.13 -5.93 -13.48
CA ARG A 262 -16.20 -6.62 -14.41
C ARG A 262 -14.81 -5.98 -14.41
N ALA A 263 -14.75 -4.65 -14.31
CA ALA A 263 -13.50 -3.89 -14.23
C ALA A 263 -12.72 -4.22 -12.95
N GLY A 264 -13.40 -4.28 -11.80
CA GLY A 264 -12.79 -4.63 -10.51
C GLY A 264 -12.19 -6.03 -10.47
N ARG A 265 -12.85 -7.01 -11.12
CA ARG A 265 -12.31 -8.38 -11.28
C ARG A 265 -11.07 -8.45 -12.16
N ARG A 266 -11.00 -7.68 -13.25
CA ARG A 266 -9.79 -7.62 -14.09
C ARG A 266 -8.63 -6.94 -13.35
N LEU A 267 -8.91 -5.85 -12.64
CA LEU A 267 -7.91 -5.11 -11.85
C LEU A 267 -7.38 -5.93 -10.64
N SER A 268 -8.14 -6.87 -10.10
CA SER A 268 -7.65 -7.69 -8.98
C SER A 268 -6.53 -8.67 -9.38
N GLN A 269 -6.42 -8.99 -10.67
CA GLN A 269 -5.44 -9.95 -11.20
C GLN A 269 -4.08 -9.33 -11.52
N THR A 270 -3.94 -8.00 -11.46
CA THR A 270 -2.72 -7.26 -11.84
C THR A 270 -1.82 -6.94 -10.64
N GLY A 271 -1.48 -7.98 -9.85
CA GLY A 271 -0.68 -7.83 -8.63
C GLY A 271 0.73 -7.26 -8.87
N SER A 272 1.43 -7.75 -9.89
CA SER A 272 2.79 -7.28 -10.24
C SER A 272 2.79 -5.88 -10.85
N LEU A 273 1.78 -5.52 -11.65
CA LEU A 273 1.59 -4.17 -12.18
C LEU A 273 1.37 -3.16 -11.05
N SER A 274 0.53 -3.51 -10.07
CA SER A 274 0.26 -2.62 -8.94
C SER A 274 1.54 -2.27 -8.18
N PHE A 275 2.40 -3.26 -7.92
CA PHE A 275 3.66 -3.01 -7.23
C PHE A 275 4.66 -2.22 -8.09
N TRP A 276 4.67 -2.45 -9.40
CA TRP A 276 5.49 -1.68 -10.34
C TRP A 276 5.11 -0.20 -10.36
N ILE A 277 3.81 0.11 -10.45
CA ILE A 277 3.30 1.48 -10.37
C ILE A 277 3.72 2.11 -9.04
N PHE A 278 3.54 1.38 -7.93
CA PHE A 278 3.95 1.86 -6.61
C PHE A 278 5.43 2.25 -6.53
N CYS A 279 6.35 1.45 -7.07
CA CYS A 279 7.77 1.78 -6.98
C CYS A 279 8.24 2.84 -7.98
N ALA A 280 7.67 2.85 -9.19
CA ALA A 280 8.22 3.64 -10.30
C ALA A 280 7.50 4.98 -10.56
N HIS A 281 6.31 5.22 -9.97
CA HIS A 281 5.57 6.45 -10.24
C HIS A 281 6.29 7.71 -9.77
N TYR A 282 6.88 7.73 -8.57
CA TYR A 282 7.52 8.94 -8.04
C TYR A 282 8.73 9.40 -8.86
N PRO A 283 9.72 8.54 -9.18
CA PRO A 283 10.80 8.92 -10.10
C PRO A 283 10.29 9.48 -11.42
N LEU A 284 9.27 8.83 -12.00
CA LEU A 284 8.71 9.25 -13.28
C LEU A 284 8.03 10.62 -13.18
N LEU A 285 7.23 10.86 -12.14
CA LEU A 285 6.58 12.15 -11.90
C LEU A 285 7.60 13.27 -11.71
N VAL A 286 8.70 13.02 -10.98
CA VAL A 286 9.77 14.01 -10.80
C VAL A 286 10.49 14.29 -12.12
N ILE A 287 10.80 13.27 -12.93
CA ILE A 287 11.40 13.48 -14.26
C ILE A 287 10.48 14.31 -15.16
N MET A 288 9.18 13.98 -15.18
CA MET A 288 8.19 14.75 -15.93
C MET A 288 8.12 16.20 -15.45
N TRP A 289 8.24 16.42 -14.14
CA TRP A 289 8.26 17.76 -13.55
C TRP A 289 9.50 18.56 -13.93
N MET A 290 10.67 17.93 -13.93
CA MET A 290 11.91 18.55 -14.40
C MET A 290 11.81 18.97 -15.87
N ILE A 291 11.19 18.15 -16.71
CA ILE A 291 10.96 18.47 -18.13
C ILE A 291 9.95 19.62 -18.25
N TRP A 292 8.86 19.57 -17.48
CA TRP A 292 7.83 20.60 -17.48
C TRP A 292 8.38 21.97 -17.11
N ASN A 293 9.14 22.06 -16.01
CA ASN A 293 9.72 23.32 -15.54
C ASN A 293 10.73 23.92 -16.53
N LYS A 294 11.40 23.10 -17.35
CA LYS A 294 12.25 23.59 -18.45
C LYS A 294 11.47 24.16 -19.63
N SER A 295 10.20 23.78 -19.79
CA SER A 295 9.37 24.27 -20.91
C SER A 295 8.92 25.72 -20.75
N GLY A 296 8.94 26.26 -19.52
CA GLY A 296 8.42 27.60 -19.21
C GLY A 296 6.90 27.72 -19.37
N THR A 297 6.16 26.61 -19.33
CA THR A 297 4.69 26.62 -19.43
C THR A 297 4.05 26.84 -18.06
N ASP A 298 3.27 27.91 -17.93
CA ASP A 298 2.69 28.32 -16.62
C ASP A 298 1.31 27.73 -16.32
N PHE A 299 0.81 26.80 -17.15
CA PHE A 299 -0.50 26.18 -16.96
C PHE A 299 -0.42 24.84 -16.21
N TYR A 300 -0.32 24.91 -14.89
CA TYR A 300 -0.16 23.74 -14.00
C TYR A 300 -1.26 22.65 -14.16
N PRO A 301 -2.55 22.95 -14.41
CA PRO A 301 -3.56 21.92 -14.61
C PRO A 301 -3.24 20.96 -15.78
N ALA A 302 -2.64 21.46 -16.87
CA ALA A 302 -2.19 20.60 -17.96
C ALA A 302 -1.06 19.68 -17.52
N PHE A 303 -0.09 20.17 -16.72
CA PHE A 303 0.93 19.31 -16.14
C PHE A 303 0.32 18.23 -15.28
N TYR A 304 -0.57 18.57 -14.34
CA TYR A 304 -1.14 17.60 -13.41
C TYR A 304 -1.89 16.48 -14.13
N ILE A 305 -2.80 16.83 -15.05
CA ILE A 305 -3.59 15.85 -15.80
C ILE A 305 -2.68 15.05 -16.74
N GLY A 306 -1.79 15.73 -17.47
CA GLY A 306 -0.83 15.09 -18.37
C GLY A 306 0.11 14.13 -17.65
N ALA A 307 0.64 14.54 -16.50
CA ALA A 307 1.56 13.75 -15.68
C ALA A 307 0.90 12.48 -15.15
N VAL A 308 -0.33 12.55 -14.66
CA VAL A 308 -1.06 11.38 -14.19
C VAL A 308 -1.36 10.41 -15.33
N LEU A 309 -1.93 10.91 -16.44
CA LEU A 309 -2.31 10.07 -17.58
C LEU A 309 -1.08 9.41 -18.22
N LEU A 310 -0.04 10.20 -18.48
CA LEU A 310 1.18 9.71 -19.10
C LEU A 310 1.92 8.75 -18.16
N SER A 311 1.89 9.00 -16.84
CA SER A 311 2.47 8.06 -15.86
C SER A 311 1.80 6.69 -15.95
N PHE A 312 0.47 6.60 -16.01
CA PHE A 312 -0.19 5.31 -16.15
C PHE A 312 0.18 4.61 -17.47
N VAL A 313 0.19 5.34 -18.58
CA VAL A 313 0.56 4.79 -19.89
C VAL A 313 2.00 4.25 -19.87
N ILE A 314 2.97 5.08 -19.46
CA ILE A 314 4.39 4.70 -19.39
C ILE A 314 4.58 3.53 -18.43
N LEU A 315 3.96 3.55 -17.26
CA LEU A 315 4.13 2.49 -16.26
C LEU A 315 3.52 1.15 -16.72
N ILE A 316 2.39 1.17 -17.43
CA ILE A 316 1.80 -0.05 -18.01
C ILE A 316 2.71 -0.60 -19.12
N VAL A 317 3.17 0.26 -20.03
CA VAL A 317 4.04 -0.14 -21.14
C VAL A 317 5.38 -0.67 -20.64
N THR A 318 6.04 0.06 -19.75
CA THR A 318 7.33 -0.36 -19.16
C THR A 318 7.18 -1.65 -18.35
N ASN A 319 6.07 -1.83 -17.62
CA ASN A 319 5.79 -3.08 -16.94
C ASN A 319 5.73 -4.26 -17.91
N ALA A 320 5.01 -4.11 -19.03
CA ALA A 320 4.86 -5.15 -20.05
C ALA A 320 6.20 -5.45 -20.74
N GLN A 321 6.99 -4.41 -21.05
CA GLN A 321 8.31 -4.55 -21.67
C GLN A 321 9.31 -5.24 -20.74
N VAL A 322 9.44 -4.82 -19.49
CA VAL A 322 10.40 -5.43 -18.55
C VAL A 322 9.96 -6.85 -18.20
N ARG A 323 8.65 -7.10 -18.05
CA ARG A 323 8.12 -8.46 -17.82
C ARG A 323 8.44 -9.42 -18.96
N SER A 324 8.38 -8.96 -20.21
CA SER A 324 8.63 -9.81 -21.39
C SER A 324 10.11 -9.98 -21.70
N ARG A 325 10.90 -8.90 -21.61
CA ARG A 325 12.32 -8.89 -22.00
C ARG A 325 13.27 -9.34 -20.89
N LEU A 326 12.95 -9.03 -19.62
CA LEU A 326 13.82 -9.27 -18.47
C LEU A 326 13.04 -9.94 -17.32
N PRO A 327 12.45 -11.14 -17.52
CA PRO A 327 11.53 -11.76 -16.56
C PRO A 327 12.18 -12.07 -15.20
N ALA A 328 13.47 -12.42 -15.18
CA ALA A 328 14.21 -12.67 -13.94
C ALA A 328 14.37 -11.38 -13.12
N LEU A 329 14.81 -10.28 -13.76
CA LEU A 329 14.90 -8.97 -13.13
C LEU A 329 13.52 -8.49 -12.65
N TYR A 330 12.49 -8.65 -13.49
CA TYR A 330 11.11 -8.31 -13.13
C TYR A 330 10.63 -9.08 -11.90
N ALA A 331 10.94 -10.38 -11.81
CA ALA A 331 10.60 -11.18 -10.63
C ALA A 331 11.31 -10.67 -9.38
N VAL A 332 12.57 -10.24 -9.45
CA VAL A 332 13.25 -9.64 -8.28
C VAL A 332 12.65 -8.28 -7.93
N LEU A 333 12.53 -7.37 -8.91
CA LEU A 333 12.02 -6.01 -8.72
C LEU A 333 10.56 -5.96 -8.23
N THR A 334 9.75 -6.98 -8.55
CA THR A 334 8.36 -7.07 -8.11
C THR A 334 8.15 -7.99 -6.90
N GLY A 335 9.22 -8.52 -6.31
CA GLY A 335 9.13 -9.45 -5.16
C GLY A 335 8.44 -10.77 -5.52
N SER A 336 8.65 -11.25 -6.75
CA SER A 336 8.16 -12.52 -7.32
C SER A 336 6.63 -12.65 -7.37
N ARG A 337 5.92 -11.52 -7.36
CA ARG A 337 4.44 -11.46 -7.45
C ARG A 337 3.89 -11.84 -8.83
N SER A 338 4.77 -12.07 -9.80
CA SER A 338 4.47 -12.51 -11.17
C SER A 338 4.42 -14.03 -11.35
N GLY A 339 4.81 -14.80 -10.33
CA GLY A 339 4.83 -16.26 -10.38
C GLY A 339 3.43 -16.84 -10.59
N LYS A 340 3.28 -17.70 -11.60
CA LYS A 340 2.12 -18.62 -11.71
C LYS A 340 1.91 -19.31 -10.35
N PRO A 341 0.66 -19.62 -9.95
CA PRO A 341 0.42 -20.41 -8.75
C PRO A 341 1.32 -21.63 -8.80
N LYS A 342 2.09 -21.91 -7.74
CA LYS A 342 2.76 -23.21 -7.61
C LYS A 342 1.67 -24.25 -7.80
N SER A 343 1.75 -25.02 -8.89
CA SER A 343 0.90 -26.18 -9.10
C SER A 343 1.03 -27.01 -7.84
N GLN A 344 -0.06 -27.17 -7.11
CA GLN A 344 -0.11 -28.14 -6.02
C GLN A 344 0.25 -29.47 -6.66
N ILE A 345 1.37 -30.06 -6.21
CA ILE A 345 1.71 -31.44 -6.52
C ILE A 345 0.49 -32.25 -6.06
N PRO A 346 -0.20 -32.99 -6.94
CA PRO A 346 -1.25 -33.88 -6.49
C PRO A 346 -0.58 -34.89 -5.56
N LEU A 347 -0.98 -34.89 -4.28
CA LEU A 347 -0.72 -36.01 -3.41
C LEU A 347 -1.41 -37.21 -4.05
N THR A 348 -0.65 -38.04 -4.76
CA THR A 348 -1.08 -39.37 -5.15
C THR A 348 -1.37 -40.13 -3.86
N SER A 349 -2.65 -40.23 -3.52
CA SER A 349 -3.13 -41.21 -2.55
C SER A 349 -3.02 -42.58 -3.19
N THR A 350 -1.88 -43.24 -3.04
CA THR A 350 -1.85 -44.70 -3.13
C THR A 350 -2.52 -45.23 -1.88
N ALA A 351 -3.85 -45.31 -1.92
CA ALA A 351 -4.63 -46.13 -1.02
C ALA A 351 -4.22 -47.59 -1.25
N SER A 352 -3.69 -48.20 -0.21
CA SER A 352 -3.44 -49.64 -0.09
C SER A 352 -4.72 -50.42 -0.41
N ALA A 353 -4.69 -51.22 -1.48
CA ALA A 353 -5.71 -52.20 -1.76
C ALA A 353 -5.56 -53.37 -0.77
N THR A 354 -6.47 -53.47 0.19
CA THR A 354 -6.77 -54.72 0.90
C THR A 354 -7.79 -55.50 0.07
N PRO A 355 -7.59 -56.82 -0.18
CA PRO A 355 -8.58 -57.62 -0.88
C PRO A 355 -9.66 -58.09 0.11
N ASN A 356 -10.92 -57.76 -0.15
CA ASN A 356 -12.07 -58.38 0.51
C ASN A 356 -12.34 -59.76 -0.12
N PRO A 357 -12.58 -60.82 0.68
CA PRO A 357 -13.09 -62.08 0.16
C PRO A 357 -14.60 -62.01 -0.03
N THR A 358 -15.09 -62.30 -1.24
CA THR A 358 -16.51 -62.50 -1.52
C THR A 358 -16.95 -63.85 -0.98
N SER A 359 -17.81 -63.82 0.04
CA SER A 359 -18.62 -64.93 0.53
C SER A 359 -19.68 -65.34 -0.51
N ALA A 360 -19.75 -66.63 -0.77
CA ALA A 360 -20.74 -67.27 -1.62
C ALA A 360 -22.18 -67.10 -1.07
N GLU A 361 -23.08 -66.75 -1.97
CA GLU A 361 -24.51 -66.58 -1.74
C GLU A 361 -25.19 -67.96 -1.88
N THR A 362 -25.81 -68.44 -0.79
CA THR A 362 -26.57 -69.69 -0.75
C THR A 362 -27.96 -69.51 -1.34
N ALA A 363 -28.30 -70.39 -2.28
CA ALA A 363 -29.56 -70.44 -2.99
C ALA A 363 -30.74 -70.85 -2.11
N TYR A 364 -31.90 -70.22 -2.39
CA TYR A 364 -33.22 -70.54 -1.86
C TYR A 364 -33.64 -71.99 -2.16
N SER A 365 -34.19 -72.66 -1.15
CA SER A 365 -34.91 -73.93 -1.27
C SER A 365 -36.40 -73.72 -1.57
N GLN A 366 -36.89 -74.42 -2.60
CA GLN A 366 -38.30 -74.80 -2.74
C GLN A 366 -38.34 -76.33 -2.84
N GLY A 367 -39.18 -76.98 -2.03
CA GLY A 367 -39.36 -78.43 -2.12
C GLY A 367 -40.17 -79.03 -0.97
N HIS A 368 -41.50 -78.99 -1.11
CA HIS A 368 -42.52 -79.93 -0.65
C HIS A 368 -42.33 -80.88 0.55
N ARG A 369 -43.42 -80.87 1.35
CA ARG A 369 -43.98 -81.85 2.30
C ARG A 369 -43.55 -81.75 3.76
#